data_AF-W4RYD8-F1
#
_entry.id   AF-W4RYD8-F1
#
_cell.length_a   1.000
_cell.length_b   1.000
_cell.length_c   1.000
_cell.angle_alpha   90.00
_cell.angle_beta   90.00
_cell.angle_gamma   90.00
#
_symmetry.space_group_name_H-M   'P 1'
#
loop_
_entity.id
_entity.type
_entity.pdbx_description
1 polymer ?
#
loop_
_entity_poly.entity_id
_entity_poly.type
_entity_poly.pdbx_seq_one_letter_code
_entity_poly.pdbx_strand_id
1 'polypeptide(L)'
;MDKALYVAMTGARASLQAQGTVSHNLANVDTVGFKAALANTEAFKIQGKGYPSRIDALHVDQGFDRSQGHQKVTGNPLDVSLQQDRWLAVQSPDGSEAYTRNGELALTANGQLVTANGHAVLDEGGNPMTIPPHQAMEIGSDGSISIIPQGEGPQTMAIVGKMKVVDAPADRLTRRPDG
;
A
#
# COMPACT_ATOMS: atom_id res chain seq x y z
N MET A 1 -38.60 5.55 -26.25
CA MET A 1 -38.68 5.58 -24.79
C MET A 1 -37.49 4.87 -24.10
N ASP A 2 -36.32 4.78 -24.74
CA ASP A 2 -35.21 3.97 -24.21
C ASP A 2 -34.16 4.80 -23.41
N LYS A 3 -34.11 6.11 -23.68
CA LYS A 3 -33.02 7.00 -23.25
C LYS A 3 -32.93 7.20 -21.73
N ALA A 4 -34.07 7.32 -21.06
CA ALA A 4 -34.15 7.55 -19.62
C ALA A 4 -33.76 6.29 -18.82
N LEU A 5 -34.07 5.10 -19.36
CA LEU A 5 -33.70 3.83 -18.75
C LEU A 5 -32.18 3.66 -18.72
N TYR A 6 -31.47 4.01 -19.80
CA TYR A 6 -30.01 4.00 -19.83
C TYR A 6 -29.40 4.96 -18.79
N VAL A 7 -29.90 6.21 -18.71
CA VAL A 7 -29.41 7.16 -17.71
C VAL A 7 -29.63 6.63 -16.29
N ALA A 8 -30.83 6.12 -16.00
CA ALA A 8 -31.13 5.50 -14.71
C ALA A 8 -30.22 4.30 -14.41
N MET A 9 -29.94 3.46 -15.42
CA MET A 9 -29.04 2.31 -15.29
C MET A 9 -27.59 2.75 -15.02
N THR A 10 -27.08 3.79 -15.70
CA THR A 10 -25.73 4.31 -15.41
C THR A 10 -25.62 4.87 -14.00
N GLY A 11 -26.63 5.60 -13.52
CA GLY A 11 -26.71 6.07 -12.14
C GLY A 11 -26.75 4.92 -11.13
N ALA A 12 -27.61 3.93 -11.34
CA ALA A 12 -27.70 2.76 -10.47
C ALA A 12 -26.37 1.98 -10.42
N ARG A 13 -25.72 1.79 -11.57
CA ARG A 13 -24.41 1.15 -11.66
C ARG A 13 -23.34 1.94 -10.91
N ALA A 14 -23.27 3.27 -11.09
CA ALA A 14 -22.30 4.10 -10.39
C ALA A 14 -22.49 4.03 -8.86
N SER A 15 -23.74 4.03 -8.39
CA SER A 15 -24.08 3.86 -6.96
C SER A 15 -23.65 2.50 -6.42
N LEU A 16 -23.87 1.40 -7.16
CA LEU A 16 -23.43 0.07 -6.76
C LEU A 16 -21.90 -0.02 -6.68
N GLN A 17 -21.18 0.61 -7.61
CA GLN A 17 -19.72 0.68 -7.58
C GLN A 17 -19.23 1.48 -6.36
N ALA A 18 -19.83 2.64 -6.07
CA ALA A 18 -19.50 3.43 -4.89
C ALA A 18 -19.76 2.65 -3.58
N GLN A 19 -20.88 1.92 -3.49
CA GLN A 19 -21.17 1.05 -2.35
C GLN A 19 -20.13 -0.07 -2.20
N GLY A 20 -19.69 -0.66 -3.31
CA GLY A 20 -18.59 -1.62 -3.33
C GLY A 20 -17.30 -1.05 -2.75
N THR A 21 -16.91 0.16 -3.16
CA THR A 21 -15.72 0.85 -2.60
C THR A 21 -15.84 1.09 -1.11
N VAL A 22 -16.99 1.59 -0.64
CA VAL A 22 -17.24 1.80 0.81
C VAL A 22 -17.16 0.48 1.57
N SER A 23 -17.73 -0.59 1.03
CA SER A 23 -17.71 -1.91 1.66
C SER A 23 -16.29 -2.48 1.75
N HIS A 24 -15.49 -2.31 0.69
CA HIS A 24 -14.09 -2.71 0.68
C HIS A 24 -13.25 -1.91 1.70
N ASN A 25 -13.46 -0.60 1.80
CA ASN A 25 -12.79 0.24 2.78
C ASN A 25 -13.15 -0.17 4.21
N LEU A 26 -14.43 -0.45 4.48
CA LEU A 26 -14.89 -0.90 5.79
C LEU A 26 -14.29 -2.26 6.17
N ALA A 27 -14.18 -3.19 5.22
CA ALA A 27 -13.58 -4.50 5.46
C ALA A 27 -12.08 -4.44 5.80
N ASN A 28 -11.38 -3.38 5.40
CA ASN A 28 -9.95 -3.20 5.62
C ASN A 28 -9.63 -2.10 6.65
N VAL A 29 -10.60 -1.66 7.44
CA VAL A 29 -10.42 -0.58 8.42
C VAL A 29 -9.35 -0.90 9.47
N ASP A 30 -9.20 -2.18 9.81
CA ASP A 30 -8.22 -2.66 10.79
C ASP A 30 -6.90 -3.13 10.14
N THR A 31 -6.80 -3.10 8.80
CA THR A 31 -5.61 -3.56 8.08
C THR A 31 -4.50 -2.51 8.20
N VAL A 32 -3.35 -2.91 8.75
CA VAL A 32 -2.20 -2.03 8.98
C VAL A 32 -1.69 -1.46 7.65
N GLY A 33 -1.57 -0.13 7.60
CA GLY A 33 -1.07 0.58 6.42
C GLY A 33 -2.07 0.68 5.26
N PHE A 34 -3.31 0.16 5.40
CA PHE A 34 -4.32 0.28 4.35
C PHE A 34 -4.66 1.74 4.06
N LYS A 35 -4.79 2.06 2.77
CA LYS A 35 -5.22 3.38 2.29
C LYS A 35 -6.59 3.26 1.64
N ALA A 36 -7.56 3.99 2.18
CA ALA A 36 -8.93 3.95 1.69
C ALA A 36 -9.01 4.36 0.22
N ALA A 37 -9.70 3.57 -0.60
CA ALA A 37 -9.95 3.93 -1.99
C ALA A 37 -10.96 5.09 -2.06
N LEU A 38 -10.67 6.07 -2.90
CA LEU A 38 -11.53 7.23 -3.13
C LEU A 38 -12.38 6.99 -4.37
N ALA A 39 -13.69 7.07 -4.20
CA ALA A 39 -14.66 6.92 -5.28
C ALA A 39 -15.36 8.25 -5.54
N ASN A 40 -15.51 8.60 -6.82
CA ASN A 40 -16.33 9.72 -7.25
C ASN A 40 -17.32 9.32 -8.34
N THR A 41 -18.37 10.10 -8.51
CA THR A 41 -19.29 9.98 -9.65
C THR A 41 -19.28 11.28 -10.43
N GLU A 42 -19.01 11.18 -11.72
CA GLU A 42 -18.92 12.32 -12.62
C GLU A 42 -19.99 12.29 -13.71
N ALA A 43 -20.40 13.48 -14.11
CA ALA A 43 -21.34 13.67 -15.21
C ALA A 43 -20.61 13.52 -16.55
N PHE A 44 -21.01 12.54 -17.35
CA PHE A 44 -20.43 12.29 -18.67
C PHE A 44 -21.44 12.59 -19.78
N LYS A 45 -21.12 13.56 -20.63
CA LYS A 45 -21.99 13.94 -21.75
C LYS A 45 -21.83 12.93 -22.89
N ILE A 46 -22.93 12.28 -23.26
CA ILE A 46 -22.95 11.36 -24.40
C ILE A 46 -22.87 12.18 -25.70
N GLN A 47 -21.82 11.94 -26.49
CA GLN A 47 -21.65 12.55 -27.80
C GLN A 47 -22.43 11.79 -28.88
N GLY A 48 -23.03 12.50 -29.83
CA GLY A 48 -23.76 11.89 -30.95
C GLY A 48 -24.55 12.89 -31.78
N LYS A 49 -25.11 12.43 -32.90
CA LYS A 49 -26.01 13.24 -33.74
C LYS A 49 -27.33 13.52 -33.00
N GLY A 50 -27.74 14.79 -32.95
CA GLY A 50 -28.98 15.25 -32.30
C GLY A 50 -28.73 16.23 -31.15
N TYR A 51 -29.77 16.52 -30.37
CA TYR A 51 -29.65 17.42 -29.21
C TYR A 51 -28.86 16.77 -28.06
N PRO A 52 -27.96 17.51 -27.38
CA PRO A 52 -27.14 17.01 -26.27
C PRO A 52 -27.95 16.94 -24.98
N SER A 53 -29.00 16.10 -24.95
CA SER A 53 -29.94 16.00 -23.83
C SER A 53 -29.64 14.82 -22.89
N ARG A 54 -28.46 14.19 -23.00
CA ARG A 54 -28.08 12.99 -22.26
C ARG A 54 -26.79 13.20 -21.49
N ILE A 55 -26.87 12.96 -20.18
CA ILE A 55 -25.74 12.99 -19.26
C ILE A 55 -25.82 11.68 -18.48
N ASP A 56 -24.82 10.85 -18.66
CA ASP A 56 -24.68 9.59 -17.93
C ASP A 56 -23.86 9.84 -16.65
N ALA A 57 -24.01 8.96 -15.67
CA ALA A 57 -23.19 8.97 -14.46
C ALA A 57 -22.07 7.93 -14.61
N LEU A 58 -20.81 8.36 -14.54
CA LEU A 58 -19.67 7.47 -14.53
C LEU A 58 -19.04 7.44 -13.13
N HIS A 59 -18.78 6.22 -12.63
CA HIS A 59 -17.91 6.02 -11.49
C HIS A 59 -16.46 6.24 -11.91
N VAL A 60 -15.73 7.06 -11.15
CA VAL A 60 -14.33 7.37 -11.36
C VAL A 60 -13.55 6.97 -10.11
N ASP A 61 -12.50 6.19 -10.32
CA ASP A 61 -11.50 5.91 -9.29
C ASP A 61 -10.62 7.15 -9.10
N GLN A 62 -10.66 7.75 -7.92
CA GLN A 62 -9.84 8.91 -7.57
C GLN A 62 -8.53 8.52 -6.85
N GLY A 63 -8.19 7.24 -6.85
CA GLY A 63 -7.01 6.72 -6.19
C GLY A 63 -7.31 6.39 -4.73
N PHE A 64 -6.44 6.84 -3.83
CA PHE A 64 -6.50 6.48 -2.42
C PHE A 64 -6.26 7.68 -1.50
N ASP A 65 -6.81 7.61 -0.29
CA ASP A 65 -6.58 8.61 0.74
C ASP A 65 -5.13 8.57 1.21
N ARG A 66 -4.43 9.69 1.07
CA ARG A 66 -3.02 9.85 1.44
C ARG A 66 -2.84 10.31 2.89
N SER A 67 -3.92 10.68 3.57
CA SER A 67 -3.88 11.13 4.95
C SER A 67 -3.17 10.11 5.85
N GLN A 68 -2.40 10.61 6.81
CA GLN A 68 -1.75 9.74 7.79
C GLN A 68 -2.80 9.23 8.78
N GLY A 69 -2.91 7.91 8.90
CA GLY A 69 -3.76 7.26 9.89
C GLY A 69 -3.15 7.33 11.29
N HIS A 70 -3.93 6.91 12.29
CA HIS A 70 -3.46 6.79 13.66
C HIS A 70 -2.30 5.78 13.77
N GLN A 71 -1.30 6.12 14.57
CA GLN A 71 -0.19 5.24 14.88
C GLN A 71 -0.44 4.54 16.22
N LYS A 72 -0.10 3.26 16.30
CA LYS A 72 -0.18 2.46 17.52
C LYS A 72 1.20 1.88 17.81
N VAL A 73 1.68 2.09 19.03
CA VAL A 73 2.93 1.46 19.49
C VAL A 73 2.61 0.04 19.90
N THR A 74 3.27 -0.94 19.28
CA THR A 74 3.04 -2.38 19.54
C THR A 74 4.12 -3.00 20.44
N GLY A 75 5.30 -2.39 20.50
CA GLY A 75 6.45 -2.92 21.24
C GLY A 75 7.22 -4.02 20.50
N ASN A 76 6.77 -4.44 19.31
CA ASN A 76 7.50 -5.36 18.45
C ASN A 76 8.55 -4.57 17.65
N PRO A 77 9.85 -4.94 17.68
CA PRO A 77 10.89 -4.26 16.90
C PRO A 77 10.69 -4.37 15.39
N LEU A 78 9.90 -5.34 14.92
CA LEU A 78 9.58 -5.53 13.50
C LEU A 78 8.32 -4.78 13.03
N ASP A 79 7.65 -4.05 13.93
CA ASP A 79 6.54 -3.20 13.55
C ASP A 79 7.05 -1.78 13.35
N VAL A 80 7.21 -1.39 12.08
CA VAL A 80 7.71 -0.07 11.70
C VAL A 80 6.59 0.83 11.22
N SER A 81 6.64 2.09 11.62
CA SER A 81 5.77 3.13 11.07
C SER A 81 6.59 4.10 10.22
N LEU A 82 6.07 4.41 9.04
CA LEU A 82 6.71 5.30 8.10
C LEU A 82 6.14 6.71 8.24
N GLN A 83 6.98 7.73 8.07
CA GLN A 83 6.55 9.13 7.97
C GLN A 83 5.59 9.35 6.80
N GLN A 84 4.85 10.46 6.81
CA GLN A 84 3.94 10.80 5.70
C GLN A 84 4.68 10.81 4.36
N ASP A 85 4.01 10.38 3.28
CA ASP A 85 4.52 10.32 1.91
C ASP A 85 5.74 9.41 1.66
N ARG A 86 6.25 8.74 2.70
CA ARG A 86 7.27 7.68 2.58
C ARG A 86 6.64 6.32 2.31
N TRP A 87 7.28 5.49 1.52
CA TRP A 87 6.79 4.14 1.22
C TRP A 87 7.91 3.12 1.28
N LEU A 88 7.60 1.94 1.83
CA LEU A 88 8.53 0.82 1.87
C LEU A 88 8.50 0.11 0.51
N ALA A 89 9.67 -0.08 -0.10
CA ALA A 89 9.79 -0.84 -1.32
C ALA A 89 9.76 -2.34 -1.02
N VAL A 90 8.93 -3.07 -1.76
CA VAL A 90 8.74 -4.51 -1.64
C VAL A 90 8.77 -5.18 -3.01
N GLN A 91 9.05 -6.47 -3.03
CA GLN A 91 8.95 -7.28 -4.22
C GLN A 91 7.51 -7.77 -4.40
N SER A 92 6.90 -7.36 -5.52
CA SER A 92 5.61 -7.88 -5.97
C SER A 92 5.74 -9.34 -6.45
N PRO A 93 4.65 -10.13 -6.49
CA PRO A 93 4.68 -11.52 -6.95
C PRO A 93 5.21 -11.71 -8.38
N ASP A 94 5.11 -10.70 -9.23
CA ASP A 94 5.67 -10.66 -10.58
C ASP A 94 7.18 -10.36 -10.62
N GLY A 95 7.82 -10.18 -9.45
CA GLY A 95 9.23 -9.83 -9.29
C GLY A 95 9.53 -8.33 -9.42
N SER A 96 8.54 -7.50 -9.78
CA SER A 96 8.72 -6.05 -9.90
C SER A 96 8.77 -5.36 -8.54
N GLU A 97 9.35 -4.15 -8.51
CA GLU A 97 9.30 -3.29 -7.33
C GLU A 97 7.90 -2.68 -7.17
N ALA A 98 7.32 -2.87 -5.99
CA ALA A 98 6.08 -2.27 -5.54
C ALA A 98 6.30 -1.54 -4.22
N TYR A 99 5.29 -0.80 -3.76
CA TYR A 99 5.40 0.07 -2.60
C TYR A 99 4.26 -0.17 -1.64
N THR A 100 4.56 -0.19 -0.34
CA THR A 100 3.56 -0.40 0.70
C THR A 100 3.73 0.56 1.88
N ARG A 101 2.63 0.76 2.60
CA ARG A 101 2.59 1.40 3.92
C ARG A 101 2.50 0.37 5.05
N ASN A 102 2.33 -0.91 4.71
CA ASN A 102 2.33 -1.97 5.69
C ASN A 102 3.76 -2.14 6.24
N GLY A 103 3.93 -1.81 7.51
CA GLY A 103 5.19 -1.98 8.23
C GLY A 103 5.13 -3.08 9.28
N GLU A 104 4.14 -3.98 9.22
CA GLU A 104 4.17 -5.23 9.97
C GLU A 104 5.10 -6.20 9.23
N LEU A 105 6.32 -6.33 9.76
CA LEU A 105 7.36 -7.15 9.16
C LEU A 105 7.56 -8.45 9.92
N ALA A 106 8.03 -9.47 9.21
CA ALA A 106 8.37 -10.77 9.76
C ALA A 106 9.63 -11.31 9.09
N LEU A 107 10.34 -12.17 9.81
CA LEU A 107 11.43 -12.95 9.24
C LEU A 107 10.92 -14.34 8.89
N THR A 108 11.22 -14.77 7.66
CA THR A 108 10.99 -16.15 7.25
C THR A 108 12.05 -17.08 7.85
N ALA A 109 11.81 -18.40 7.79
CA ALA A 109 12.79 -19.41 8.21
C ALA A 109 14.14 -19.32 7.45
N ASN A 110 14.13 -18.72 6.26
CA ASN A 110 15.32 -18.50 5.44
C ASN A 110 16.04 -17.17 5.77
N GLY A 111 15.58 -16.43 6.78
CA GLY A 111 16.12 -15.12 7.15
C GLY A 111 15.66 -13.97 6.26
N GLN A 112 14.75 -14.19 5.31
CA GLN A 112 14.24 -13.12 4.46
C GLN A 112 13.24 -12.23 5.23
N LEU A 113 13.40 -10.92 5.14
CA LEU A 113 12.48 -9.93 5.70
C LEU A 113 11.29 -9.75 4.76
N VAL A 114 10.09 -10.03 5.26
CA VAL A 114 8.84 -9.98 4.50
C VAL A 114 7.80 -9.15 5.25
N THR A 115 6.83 -8.62 4.51
CA THR A 115 5.61 -8.03 5.09
C THR A 115 4.65 -9.11 5.57
N ALA A 116 3.62 -8.75 6.34
CA ALA A 116 2.53 -9.65 6.73
C ALA A 116 1.83 -10.37 5.55
N ASN A 117 1.83 -9.73 4.37
CA ASN A 117 1.26 -10.30 3.13
C ASN A 117 2.26 -11.21 2.38
N GLY A 118 3.47 -11.41 2.90
CA GLY A 118 4.49 -12.27 2.31
C GLY A 118 5.36 -11.62 1.23
N HIS A 119 5.21 -10.31 0.97
CA HIS A 119 6.09 -9.61 0.03
C HIS A 119 7.45 -9.34 0.67
N ALA A 120 8.53 -9.68 -0.03
CA ALA A 120 9.89 -9.43 0.46
C ALA A 120 10.20 -7.94 0.47
N VAL A 121 10.79 -7.45 1.56
CA VAL A 121 11.27 -6.07 1.68
C VAL A 121 12.54 -5.91 0.86
N LEU A 122 12.65 -4.83 0.11
CA LEU A 122 13.82 -4.54 -0.72
C LEU A 122 14.85 -3.69 0.02
N ASP A 123 16.14 -3.96 -0.25
CA ASP A 123 17.25 -3.09 0.13
C ASP A 123 17.43 -1.91 -0.83
N GLU A 124 18.31 -0.95 -0.50
CA GLU A 124 18.61 0.20 -1.36
C GLU A 124 19.09 -0.19 -2.77
N GLY A 125 19.62 -1.40 -2.96
CA GLY A 125 20.02 -1.98 -4.24
C GLY A 125 18.87 -2.63 -5.03
N GLY A 126 17.66 -2.71 -4.47
CA GLY A 126 16.49 -3.34 -5.09
C GLY A 126 16.45 -4.87 -4.94
N ASN A 127 17.28 -5.45 -4.07
CA ASN A 127 17.29 -6.89 -3.82
C ASN A 127 16.49 -7.25 -2.56
N PRO A 128 15.86 -8.44 -2.51
CA PRO A 128 15.21 -8.91 -1.30
C PRO A 128 16.16 -8.98 -0.10
N MET A 129 15.78 -8.31 0.98
CA MET A 129 16.59 -8.21 2.18
C MET A 129 16.64 -9.54 2.94
N THR A 130 17.85 -10.03 3.16
CA THR A 130 18.10 -11.27 3.91
C THR A 130 18.94 -10.95 5.14
N ILE A 131 18.44 -11.38 6.30
CA ILE A 131 19.06 -11.16 7.60
C ILE A 131 19.75 -12.46 8.04
N PRO A 132 21.07 -12.43 8.29
CA PRO A 132 21.79 -13.59 8.83
C PRO A 132 21.27 -14.01 10.22
N PRO A 133 21.62 -15.22 10.69
CA PRO A 133 21.31 -15.66 12.06
C PRO A 133 21.86 -14.67 13.11
N HIS A 134 20.99 -14.26 14.02
CA HIS A 134 21.28 -13.21 15.01
C HIS A 134 20.62 -13.53 16.36
N GLN A 135 21.13 -12.89 17.41
CA GLN A 135 20.55 -12.91 18.76
C GLN A 135 19.53 -11.79 18.97
N ALA A 136 19.78 -10.64 18.36
CA ALA A 136 18.92 -9.46 18.41
C ALA A 136 19.04 -8.68 17.10
N MET A 137 17.99 -7.93 16.77
CA MET A 137 17.91 -7.08 15.59
C MET A 137 17.24 -5.77 15.96
N GLU A 138 17.74 -4.68 15.39
CA GLU A 138 17.22 -3.34 15.58
C GLU A 138 17.12 -2.63 14.22
N ILE A 139 16.01 -1.91 14.02
CA ILE A 139 15.77 -1.08 12.85
C ILE A 139 15.93 0.39 13.27
N GLY A 140 16.95 1.05 12.71
CA GLY A 140 17.20 2.47 12.92
C GLY A 140 16.13 3.35 12.27
N SER A 141 16.01 4.59 12.76
CA SER A 141 15.06 5.59 12.23
C SER A 141 15.28 5.96 10.77
N ASP A 142 16.48 5.69 10.24
CA ASP A 142 16.85 5.89 8.84
C ASP A 142 16.57 4.65 7.96
N GLY A 143 16.06 3.56 8.55
CA GLY A 143 15.78 2.30 7.89
C GLY A 143 16.98 1.33 7.84
N SER A 144 18.10 1.68 8.48
CA SER A 144 19.23 0.75 8.64
C SER A 144 18.83 -0.42 9.55
N ILE A 145 19.23 -1.63 9.19
CA ILE A 145 19.01 -2.82 9.99
C ILE A 145 20.36 -3.25 10.56
N SER A 146 20.40 -3.36 11.89
CA SER A 146 21.55 -3.82 12.63
C SER A 146 21.20 -5.08 13.41
N ILE A 147 22.17 -5.97 13.57
CA ILE A 147 22.03 -7.22 14.31
C ILE A 147 23.16 -7.40 15.31
N ILE A 148 22.90 -8.19 16.34
CA ILE A 148 23.95 -8.83 17.13
C ILE A 148 24.11 -10.24 16.56
N PRO A 149 25.23 -10.56 15.89
CA PRO A 149 25.44 -11.88 15.29
C PRO A 149 25.34 -13.02 16.30
N GLN A 150 24.97 -14.21 15.81
CA GLN A 150 24.87 -15.38 16.67
C GLN A 150 26.23 -15.77 17.24
N GLY A 151 26.33 -15.89 18.56
CA GLY A 151 27.57 -16.27 19.27
C GLY A 151 28.46 -15.10 19.68
N GLU A 152 28.10 -13.86 19.33
CA GLU A 152 28.83 -12.65 19.72
C GLU A 152 28.18 -11.95 20.94
N GLY A 153 28.96 -11.10 21.62
CA GLY A 153 28.45 -10.32 22.74
C GLY A 153 27.59 -9.12 22.29
N PRO A 154 26.78 -8.52 23.18
CA PRO A 154 25.89 -7.40 22.85
C PRO A 154 26.59 -6.15 22.31
N GLN A 155 27.91 -6.06 22.50
CA GLN A 155 28.74 -4.92 22.06
C GLN A 155 29.14 -5.02 20.57
N THR A 156 28.91 -6.17 19.93
CA THR A 156 29.31 -6.39 18.52
C THR A 156 28.11 -6.22 17.59
N MET A 157 27.53 -5.01 17.61
CA MET A 157 26.45 -4.67 16.69
C MET A 157 27.01 -4.49 15.27
N ALA A 158 26.42 -5.18 14.29
CA ALA A 158 26.80 -5.12 12.89
C ALA A 158 25.62 -4.65 12.03
N ILE A 159 25.86 -3.71 11.11
CA ILE A 159 24.85 -3.26 10.14
C ILE A 159 24.77 -4.29 9.01
N VAL A 160 23.58 -4.83 8.77
CA VAL A 160 23.30 -5.80 7.69
C VAL A 160 23.02 -5.08 6.37
N GLY A 161 22.27 -3.98 6.44
CA GLY A 161 21.85 -3.24 5.28
C GLY A 161 20.84 -2.15 5.63
N LYS A 162 20.22 -1.55 4.62
CA LYS A 162 19.23 -0.50 4.79
C LYS A 162 18.03 -0.76 3.89
N MET A 163 16.83 -0.69 4.48
CA MET A 163 15.58 -0.87 3.76
C MET A 163 15.39 0.28 2.79
N LYS A 164 14.90 -0.02 1.59
CA LYS A 164 14.58 1.00 0.61
C LYS A 164 13.25 1.65 0.96
N VAL A 165 13.35 2.92 1.38
CA VAL A 165 12.21 3.79 1.63
C VAL A 165 12.24 4.93 0.62
N VAL A 166 11.18 5.04 -0.17
CA VAL A 166 11.07 6.07 -1.22
C VAL A 166 10.18 7.21 -0.76
N ASP A 167 10.49 8.42 -1.23
CA ASP A 167 9.53 9.53 -1.23
C ASP A 167 8.73 9.45 -2.53
N ALA A 168 7.41 9.30 -2.42
CA ALA A 168 6.54 9.08 -3.56
C ALA A 168 5.32 10.02 -3.51
N PRO A 169 5.45 11.23 -4.10
CA PRO A 169 4.36 12.20 -4.16
C PRO A 169 3.17 11.68 -4.97
N ALA A 170 2.02 12.37 -4.84
CA ALA A 170 0.71 11.92 -5.32
C ALA A 170 0.60 11.57 -6.80
N ASP A 171 1.41 12.20 -7.64
CA ASP A 171 1.43 12.02 -9.10
C ASP A 171 2.21 10.77 -9.56
N ARG A 172 2.88 10.06 -8.65
CA ARG A 172 3.82 8.97 -8.99
C ARG A 172 3.40 7.58 -8.52
N LEU A 173 2.27 7.46 -7.83
CA LEU A 173 1.77 6.18 -7.35
C LEU A 173 0.41 5.85 -7.96
N THR A 174 0.32 4.68 -8.55
CA THR A 174 -0.94 4.06 -8.94
C THR A 174 -1.22 2.89 -8.02
N ARG A 175 -2.44 2.85 -7.47
CA ARG A 175 -2.88 1.72 -6.66
C ARG A 175 -2.97 0.49 -7.55
N ARG A 176 -2.51 -0.66 -7.04
CA ARG A 176 -2.65 -1.93 -7.73
C ARG A 176 -3.89 -2.70 -7.21
N PRO A 177 -4.41 -3.68 -7.97
CA PRO A 177 -5.59 -4.44 -7.54
C PRO A 177 -5.37 -5.29 -6.29
N ASP A 178 -4.13 -5.59 -5.94
CA ASP A 178 -3.70 -6.36 -4.77
C ASP A 178 -3.58 -5.53 -3.49
N GLY A 179 -3.74 -4.20 -3.58
CA GLY A 179 -3.68 -3.27 -2.45
C GLY A 179 -2.56 -2.27 -2.59
#